data_AF-A0A7C1IS57-F1
#
_entry.id   AF-A0A7C1IS57-F1
#
_cell.length_a   1.000
_cell.length_b   1.000
_cell.length_c   1.000
_cell.angle_alpha   90.00
_cell.angle_beta   90.00
_cell.angle_gamma   90.00
#
_symmetry.space_group_name_H-M   'P 1'
#
loop_
_entity.id
_entity.type
_entity.pdbx_description
1 polymer ?
#
loop_
_entity_poly.entity_id
_entity_poly.type
_entity_poly.pdbx_seq_one_letter_code
_entity_poly.pdbx_strand_id
1 'polypeptide(L)'
;MALLTEELRAKLSPLYSTEREPDPTVWLKFFIPIAGWTWYVIEFDGKDLFFGLVIGFERELGYFRLSELEEVGAELGVHVERDKFFQPTRLSQLKS
;
A
#
# COMPACT_ATOMS: atom_id res chain seq x y z
N MET A 1 -7.64 -6.43 13.96
CA MET A 1 -6.95 -7.28 12.97
C MET A 1 -5.74 -6.48 12.48
N ALA A 2 -4.55 -7.08 12.39
CA ALA A 2 -3.40 -6.36 11.85
C ALA A 2 -3.58 -6.11 10.34
N LEU A 3 -3.22 -4.91 9.87
CA LEU A 3 -3.26 -4.57 8.44
C LEU A 3 -2.28 -5.44 7.65
N LEU A 4 -1.11 -5.72 8.22
CA LEU A 4 -0.05 -6.53 7.61
C LEU A 4 0.28 -7.74 8.48
N THR A 5 0.24 -8.94 7.89
CA THR A 5 0.63 -10.20 8.56
C THR A 5 2.08 -10.55 8.24
N GLU A 6 2.72 -11.37 9.07
CA GLU A 6 4.10 -11.84 8.83
C GLU A 6 4.26 -12.57 7.49
N GLU A 7 3.26 -13.34 7.07
CA GLU A 7 3.25 -14.00 5.75
C GLU A 7 3.25 -13.00 4.59
N LEU A 8 2.57 -11.85 4.76
CA LEU A 8 2.57 -10.80 3.75
C LEU A 8 3.89 -10.04 3.76
N ARG A 9 4.47 -9.75 4.94
CA ARG A 9 5.80 -9.13 5.06
C ARG A 9 6.85 -9.89 4.25
N ALA A 10 6.84 -11.22 4.34
CA ALA A 10 7.77 -12.09 3.62
C ALA A 10 7.63 -12.08 2.09
N LYS A 11 6.50 -11.60 1.55
CA LYS A 11 6.25 -11.54 0.10
C LYS A 11 6.58 -10.19 -0.52
N LEU A 12 6.72 -9.14 0.28
CA LEU A 12 6.94 -7.79 -0.23
C LEU A 12 8.36 -7.62 -0.75
N SER A 13 8.49 -6.91 -1.86
CA SER A 13 9.78 -6.49 -2.38
C SER A 13 10.48 -5.56 -1.38
N PRO A 14 11.79 -5.74 -1.11
CA PRO A 14 12.55 -4.78 -0.31
C PRO A 14 12.54 -3.39 -0.94
N LEU A 15 12.61 -2.34 -0.13
CA LEU A 15 12.83 -0.97 -0.66
C LEU A 15 14.02 -0.91 -1.61
N TYR A 16 13.88 -0.12 -2.67
CA TYR A 16 14.87 0.13 -3.72
C TYR A 16 15.19 -1.07 -4.61
N SER A 17 14.50 -2.21 -4.45
CA SER A 17 14.76 -3.40 -5.25
C SER A 17 14.19 -3.31 -6.67
N THR A 18 13.24 -2.39 -6.90
CA THR A 18 12.51 -2.23 -8.16
C THR A 18 12.81 -0.93 -8.90
N GLU A 19 13.82 -0.15 -8.50
CA GLU A 19 14.14 1.16 -9.11
C GLU A 19 14.38 1.12 -10.63
N ARG A 20 14.82 -0.01 -11.16
CA ARG A 20 15.10 -0.22 -12.58
C ARG A 20 13.98 -0.97 -13.31
N GLU A 21 12.89 -1.28 -12.62
CA GLU A 21 11.72 -1.96 -13.18
C GLU A 21 10.65 -0.91 -13.50
N PRO A 22 10.40 -0.61 -14.79
CA PRO A 22 9.42 0.40 -15.18
C PRO A 22 7.98 0.00 -14.85
N ASP A 23 7.69 -1.30 -14.67
CA ASP A 23 6.36 -1.81 -14.35
C ASP A 23 6.40 -2.79 -13.17
N PRO A 24 6.65 -2.30 -11.94
CA PRO A 24 6.88 -3.16 -10.79
C PRO A 24 5.60 -3.86 -10.34
N THR A 25 5.75 -4.96 -9.61
CA THR A 25 4.63 -5.68 -9.02
C THR A 25 4.07 -4.90 -7.82
N VAL A 26 2.76 -4.67 -7.85
CA VAL A 26 1.98 -4.17 -6.73
C VAL A 26 1.46 -5.38 -5.95
N TRP A 27 1.79 -5.45 -4.67
CA TRP A 27 1.52 -6.62 -3.84
C TRP A 27 0.24 -6.51 -3.03
N LEU A 28 -0.03 -5.32 -2.47
CA LEU A 28 -1.12 -5.10 -1.54
C LEU A 28 -1.89 -3.84 -1.90
N LYS A 29 -3.14 -3.80 -1.45
CA LYS A 29 -4.00 -2.64 -1.52
C LYS A 29 -4.60 -2.37 -0.14
N PHE A 30 -4.42 -1.13 0.32
CA PHE A 30 -5.11 -0.56 1.47
C PHE A 30 -6.05 0.53 0.99
N PHE A 31 -7.16 0.75 1.70
CA PHE A 31 -8.12 1.79 1.33
C PHE A 31 -8.96 2.24 2.52
N ILE A 32 -9.51 3.44 2.45
CA ILE A 32 -10.57 3.91 3.36
C ILE A 32 -11.90 3.87 2.59
N PRO A 33 -12.85 2.99 2.97
CA PRO A 33 -14.09 2.79 2.21
C PRO A 33 -14.91 4.05 1.93
N ILE A 34 -14.88 5.01 2.86
CA ILE A 34 -15.73 6.21 2.80
C ILE A 34 -14.98 7.48 2.36
N ALA A 35 -13.64 7.49 2.37
CA ALA A 35 -12.84 8.68 2.06
C ALA A 35 -12.24 8.66 0.64
N GLY A 36 -12.37 7.55 -0.09
CA GLY A 36 -11.84 7.42 -1.45
C GLY A 36 -10.31 7.33 -1.54
N TRP A 37 -9.61 7.30 -0.39
CA TRP A 37 -8.16 7.12 -0.34
C TRP A 37 -7.77 5.66 -0.53
N THR A 38 -6.77 5.41 -1.37
CA THR A 38 -6.25 4.07 -1.66
C THR A 38 -4.73 4.10 -1.72
N TRP A 39 -4.08 3.13 -1.10
CA TRP A 39 -2.64 2.91 -1.17
C TRP A 39 -2.36 1.54 -1.76
N TYR A 40 -1.44 1.49 -2.71
CA TYR A 40 -0.97 0.27 -3.35
C TYR A 40 0.50 0.09 -3.00
N VAL A 41 0.85 -1.06 -2.41
CA VAL A 41 2.22 -1.32 -1.96
C VAL A 41 3.04 -1.98 -3.06
N ILE A 42 4.19 -1.40 -3.38
CA ILE A 42 5.18 -1.95 -4.31
C ILE A 42 6.36 -2.52 -3.52
N GLU A 43 6.89 -1.75 -2.57
CA GLU A 43 8.04 -2.13 -1.77
C GLU A 43 7.81 -1.85 -0.27
N PHE A 44 8.60 -2.52 0.56
CA PHE A 44 8.55 -2.41 2.02
C PHE A 44 9.93 -2.57 2.65
N ASP A 45 10.20 -1.84 3.73
CA ASP A 45 11.46 -1.93 4.49
C ASP A 45 11.50 -3.12 5.46
N GLY A 46 10.40 -3.87 5.58
CA GLY A 46 10.23 -4.97 6.53
C GLY A 46 9.71 -4.53 7.90
N LYS A 47 9.68 -3.23 8.18
CA LYS A 47 9.35 -2.66 9.48
C LYS A 47 8.08 -1.82 9.43
N ASP A 48 8.10 -0.71 8.71
CA ASP A 48 7.08 0.34 8.76
C ASP A 48 6.92 1.13 7.46
N LEU A 49 8.00 1.38 6.71
CA LEU A 49 7.98 2.24 5.53
C LEU A 49 7.64 1.47 4.25
N PHE A 50 6.56 1.87 3.59
CA PHE A 50 6.21 1.42 2.24
C PHE A 50 6.64 2.42 1.17
N PHE A 51 6.87 1.91 -0.03
CA PHE A 51 6.86 2.69 -1.26
C PHE A 51 5.79 2.14 -2.20
N GLY A 52 5.03 3.03 -2.84
CA GLY A 52 4.00 2.60 -3.77
C GLY A 52 3.09 3.71 -4.28
N LEU A 53 2.00 3.32 -4.93
CA LEU A 53 1.05 4.26 -5.53
C LEU A 53 0.01 4.70 -4.51
N VAL A 54 -0.10 6.00 -4.29
CA VAL A 54 -1.12 6.64 -3.45
C VAL A 54 -2.13 7.32 -4.36
N ILE A 55 -3.41 7.04 -4.11
CA ILE A 55 -4.55 7.69 -4.76
C ILE A 55 -5.34 8.38 -3.65
N GLY A 56 -5.24 9.70 -3.61
CA GLY A 56 -6.00 10.56 -2.69
C GLY A 56 -6.47 11.80 -3.44
N PHE A 57 -5.91 12.95 -3.09
CA PHE A 57 -6.11 14.17 -3.87
C PHE A 57 -5.44 14.12 -5.25
N GLU A 58 -4.26 13.49 -5.30
CA GLU A 58 -3.51 13.23 -6.52
C GLU A 58 -3.20 11.73 -6.63
N ARG A 59 -2.77 11.32 -7.82
CA ARG A 59 -2.28 9.96 -8.10
C ARG A 59 -0.76 10.02 -8.23
N GLU A 60 -0.04 9.56 -7.22
CA GLU A 60 1.41 9.70 -7.15
C GLU A 60 2.10 8.45 -6.59
N LEU A 61 3.35 8.24 -7.00
CA LEU A 61 4.23 7.27 -6.34
C LEU A 61 4.94 7.97 -5.19
N GLY A 62 4.86 7.38 -4.00
CA GLY A 62 5.38 8.00 -2.80
C GLY A 62 5.59 7.01 -1.66
N TYR A 63 6.11 7.55 -0.56
CA TYR A 63 6.33 6.81 0.66
C TYR A 63 5.18 7.04 1.64
N PHE A 64 4.81 5.99 2.39
CA PHE A 64 3.81 6.06 3.45
C PHE A 64 4.10 5.00 4.51
N ARG A 65 3.68 5.23 5.76
CA ARG A 65 3.97 4.32 6.88
C ARG A 65 2.80 3.43 7.25
N LEU A 66 3.09 2.20 7.66
CA LEU A 66 2.10 1.31 8.26
C LEU A 66 1.49 1.94 9.52
N SER A 67 2.33 2.52 10.39
CA SER A 67 1.85 3.19 11.61
C SER A 67 0.90 4.34 11.30
N GLU A 68 1.20 5.16 10.27
CA GLU A 68 0.33 6.25 9.82
C GLU A 68 -1.02 5.72 9.31
N LEU A 69 -1.04 4.60 8.57
CA LEU A 69 -2.29 3.98 8.13
C LEU A 69 -3.14 3.48 9.31
N GLU A 70 -2.50 2.99 10.38
CA GLU A 70 -3.17 2.57 11.60
C GLU A 70 -3.69 3.76 12.42
N GLU A 71 -2.96 4.90 12.44
CA GLU A 71 -3.30 6.12 13.16
C GLU A 71 -4.35 7.00 12.46
N VAL A 72 -4.25 7.19 11.14
CA VAL A 72 -5.18 8.04 10.34
C VAL A 72 -6.63 7.60 10.52
N GLY A 73 -6.86 6.30 10.69
CA GLY A 73 -8.19 5.80 11.00
C GLY A 73 -8.74 6.39 12.31
N ALA A 74 -7.94 6.38 13.36
CA ALA A 74 -8.35 6.82 14.68
C ALA A 74 -8.78 8.30 14.72
N GLU A 75 -8.06 9.18 14.03
CA GLU A 75 -8.34 10.63 14.03
C GLU A 75 -9.61 11.00 13.26
N LEU A 76 -9.85 10.32 12.14
CA LEU A 76 -10.99 10.62 11.26
C LEU A 76 -12.26 9.81 11.61
N GLY A 77 -12.19 8.95 12.63
CA GLY A 77 -13.27 8.01 12.95
C GLY A 77 -13.54 7.00 11.83
N VAL A 78 -12.52 6.72 11.01
CA VAL A 78 -12.57 5.77 9.90
C VAL A 78 -11.58 4.64 10.17
N HIS A 79 -11.57 3.61 9.34
CA HIS A 79 -10.52 2.62 9.42
C HIS A 79 -9.95 2.38 8.03
N VAL A 80 -8.62 2.36 7.95
CA VAL A 80 -7.95 1.80 6.79
C VAL A 80 -8.21 0.30 6.80
N GLU A 81 -8.55 -0.25 5.64
CA GLU A 81 -8.77 -1.67 5.44
C GLU A 81 -7.79 -2.21 4.42
N ARG A 82 -7.36 -3.47 4.59
CA ARG A 82 -6.64 -4.22 3.57
C ARG A 82 -7.62 -4.98 2.69
N ASP A 83 -7.50 -4.84 1.39
CA ASP A 83 -8.22 -5.66 0.43
C ASP A 83 -7.70 -7.11 0.48
N LYS A 84 -8.55 -8.03 0.92
CA LYS A 84 -8.21 -9.46 1.06
C LYS A 84 -8.27 -10.22 -0.26
N PHE A 85 -8.94 -9.67 -1.27
CA PHE A 85 -9.13 -10.29 -2.58
C PHE A 85 -8.21 -9.69 -3.64
N PHE A 86 -7.49 -8.61 -3.31
CA PHE A 86 -6.46 -8.06 -4.18
C PHE A 86 -5.41 -9.11 -4.51
N GLN A 87 -5.19 -9.31 -5.81
CA GLN A 87 -4.15 -10.19 -6.32
C GLN A 87 -2.98 -9.34 -6.81
N PRO A 88 -1.73 -9.76 -6.55
CA PRO A 88 -0.57 -9.05 -7.06
C PRO A 88 -0.67 -8.84 -8.57
N THR A 89 -0.48 -7.60 -9.00
CA THR A 89 -0.67 -7.16 -10.39
C THR A 89 0.42 -6.18 -10.77
N ARG A 90 0.56 -5.87 -12.06
CA ARG A 90 1.53 -4.88 -12.53
C ARG A 90 1.01 -3.47 -12.27
N LEU A 91 1.91 -2.53 -11.96
CA LEU A 91 1.55 -1.14 -11.71
C LEU A 91 0.74 -0.54 -12.88
N SER A 92 1.12 -0.88 -14.12
CA SER A 92 0.43 -0.48 -15.35
C SER A 92 -1.02 -0.98 -15.48
N GLN A 93 -1.37 -2.05 -14.76
CA GLN A 93 -2.72 -2.65 -14.79
C GLN A 93 -3.69 -2.00 -13.80
N LEU A 94 -3.19 -1.15 -12.89
CA LEU A 94 -4.04 -0.41 -11.96
C LEU A 94 -4.85 0.66 -12.71
N LYS A 95 -6.16 0.43 -12.80
CA LYS A 95 -7.12 1.38 -13.38
C LYS A 95 -7.42 2.50 -12.37
N SER A 96 -7.48 3.73 -12.88
CA SER A 96 -8.04 4.90 -12.20
C SER A 96 -9.55 4.79 -12.08
#